data_AF-A0A316MRN3-F1
#
_entry.id   AF-A0A316MRN3-F1
#
_cell.length_a   1.000
_cell.length_b   1.000
_cell.length_c   1.000
_cell.angle_alpha   90.00
_cell.angle_beta   90.00
_cell.angle_gamma   90.00
#
_symmetry.space_group_name_H-M   'P 1'
#
loop_
_entity.id
_entity.type
_entity.pdbx_description
1 polymer ?
#
loop_
_entity_poly.entity_id
_entity_poly.type
_entity_poly.pdbx_seq_one_letter_code
_entity_poly.pdbx_strand_id
1 'polypeptide(L)'
;MKKWQKIITKLALMAFLMLSAFSVATAQNKKYNPFYYPELSKYADPKQMDFSTEYKQWLTPDASQTYKDITNDILRKGYDFERTLFNSEQFIYEDMDGRVCYYKQSSFNGILGDNYARIEIYINPQVERTDTLTFKVTGKSKVKKNICDFTGEIRVEHIYNIWERADDPDCPDYYLMVCNYIFKEDETQYGTGFFNGTYGVYCHIDEDNKKVCLDIDLGGGDGYNQRNYVGTWQSYKTNATKRCIWGEYRLPYTFDFDIGDGEMRINPKYNSPEWEQWQSEFFNPEEKISWWEDSLKGGKQ
;
A
#
# COMPACT_ATOMS: atom_id res chain seq x y z
N MET A 1 -54.10 -24.68 7.34
CA MET A 1 -53.25 -24.89 6.13
C MET A 1 -52.44 -23.65 5.75
N LYS A 2 -53.04 -22.49 5.43
CA LYS A 2 -52.30 -21.28 4.96
C LYS A 2 -51.25 -20.69 5.95
N LYS A 3 -51.47 -20.79 7.26
CA LYS A 3 -50.51 -20.31 8.29
C LYS A 3 -49.24 -21.17 8.34
N TRP A 4 -49.38 -22.49 8.22
CA TRP A 4 -48.27 -23.44 8.24
C TRP A 4 -47.40 -23.33 6.99
N GLN A 5 -48.00 -23.14 5.80
CA GLN A 5 -47.25 -22.85 4.58
C GLN A 5 -46.39 -21.59 4.71
N LYS A 6 -46.92 -20.48 5.25
CA LYS A 6 -46.15 -19.24 5.45
C LYS A 6 -44.95 -19.40 6.39
N ILE A 7 -45.07 -20.25 7.43
CA ILE A 7 -43.98 -20.53 8.37
C ILE A 7 -42.89 -21.36 7.68
N ILE A 8 -43.29 -22.38 6.92
CA ILE A 8 -42.35 -23.22 6.14
C ILE A 8 -41.62 -22.38 5.10
N THR A 9 -42.30 -21.47 4.39
CA THR A 9 -41.64 -20.58 3.41
C THR A 9 -40.65 -19.63 4.07
N LYS A 10 -40.94 -19.11 5.27
CA LYS A 10 -40.00 -18.25 6.01
C LYS A 10 -38.77 -19.00 6.50
N LEU A 11 -38.96 -20.22 7.01
CA LEU A 11 -37.85 -21.08 7.45
C LEU A 11 -36.97 -21.51 6.26
N ALA A 12 -37.57 -21.83 5.11
CA ALA A 12 -36.83 -22.13 3.88
C ALA A 12 -36.04 -20.92 3.38
N LEU A 13 -36.62 -19.71 3.43
CA LEU A 13 -35.93 -18.47 3.02
C LEU A 13 -34.75 -18.12 3.95
N MET A 14 -34.91 -18.30 5.27
CA MET A 14 -33.81 -18.12 6.23
C MET A 14 -32.72 -19.18 6.06
N ALA A 15 -33.09 -20.45 5.83
CA ALA A 15 -32.12 -21.50 5.56
C ALA A 15 -31.36 -21.24 4.24
N PHE A 16 -32.04 -20.71 3.21
CA PHE A 16 -31.41 -20.34 1.94
C PHE A 16 -30.48 -19.13 2.08
N LEU A 17 -30.87 -18.11 2.86
CA LEU A 17 -30.00 -16.95 3.18
C LEU A 17 -28.78 -17.35 4.02
N MET A 18 -28.97 -18.25 4.99
CA MET A 18 -27.88 -18.81 5.79
C MET A 18 -26.98 -19.67 4.91
N LEU A 19 -27.52 -20.54 4.04
CA LEU A 19 -26.73 -21.35 3.11
C LEU A 19 -25.99 -20.50 2.06
N SER A 20 -26.57 -19.38 1.59
CA SER A 20 -25.88 -18.44 0.70
C SER A 20 -24.78 -17.64 1.41
N ALA A 21 -24.93 -17.39 2.72
CA ALA A 21 -23.86 -16.81 3.53
C ALA A 21 -22.78 -17.85 3.88
N PHE A 22 -23.15 -19.11 4.02
CA PHE A 22 -22.22 -20.22 4.28
C PHE A 22 -21.46 -20.66 3.01
N SER A 23 -22.04 -20.57 1.82
CA SER A 23 -21.37 -20.91 0.56
C SER A 23 -20.35 -19.85 0.10
N VAL A 24 -20.38 -18.65 0.68
CA VAL A 24 -19.31 -17.64 0.50
C VAL A 24 -18.22 -17.80 1.59
N ALA A 25 -18.53 -18.48 2.70
CA ALA A 25 -17.63 -18.66 3.84
C ALA A 25 -16.78 -19.95 3.80
N THR A 26 -16.83 -20.71 2.70
CA THR A 26 -15.97 -21.88 2.49
C THR A 26 -15.21 -21.80 1.18
N ALA A 27 -14.59 -20.66 0.89
CA ALA A 27 -13.29 -20.70 0.25
C ALA A 27 -12.29 -20.92 1.37
N GLN A 28 -11.57 -22.04 1.38
CA GLN A 28 -10.31 -22.08 2.13
C GLN A 28 -9.51 -20.86 1.68
N ASN A 29 -9.29 -19.89 2.57
CA ASN A 29 -8.49 -18.69 2.36
C ASN A 29 -7.05 -19.10 2.09
N LYS A 30 -6.78 -19.63 0.90
CA LYS A 30 -5.45 -19.95 0.45
C LYS A 30 -4.82 -18.62 0.09
N LYS A 31 -3.79 -18.22 0.83
CA LYS A 31 -2.92 -17.10 0.44
C LYS A 31 -2.46 -17.32 -0.99
N TYR A 32 -2.66 -16.32 -1.85
CA TYR A 32 -2.19 -16.27 -3.23
C TYR A 32 -1.34 -15.03 -3.39
N ASN A 33 -0.30 -15.09 -4.24
CA ASN A 33 0.59 -13.96 -4.42
C ASN A 33 -0.16 -12.79 -5.11
N PRO A 34 -0.33 -11.63 -4.44
CA PRO A 34 -1.10 -10.53 -4.99
C PRO A 34 -0.36 -9.78 -6.11
N PHE A 35 0.93 -10.04 -6.32
CA PHE A 35 1.75 -9.44 -7.36
C PHE A 35 1.85 -10.30 -8.63
N TYR A 36 1.41 -11.57 -8.59
CA TYR A 36 1.57 -12.49 -9.71
C TYR A 36 0.26 -12.77 -10.44
N TYR A 37 0.08 -12.13 -11.60
CA TYR A 37 -1.18 -12.14 -12.37
C TYR A 37 -1.78 -13.55 -12.64
N PRO A 38 -1.02 -14.57 -13.10
CA PRO A 38 -1.58 -15.89 -13.38
C PRO A 38 -2.15 -16.61 -12.15
N GLU A 39 -1.65 -16.29 -10.96
CA GLU A 39 -2.18 -16.82 -9.71
C GLU A 39 -3.36 -15.96 -9.23
N LEU A 40 -3.16 -14.64 -9.16
CA LEU A 40 -4.16 -13.66 -8.73
C LEU A 40 -5.49 -13.82 -9.48
N SER A 41 -5.45 -13.95 -10.80
CA SER A 41 -6.65 -14.08 -11.66
C SER A 41 -7.48 -15.34 -11.42
N LYS A 42 -6.95 -16.34 -10.72
CA LYS A 42 -7.69 -17.56 -10.33
C LYS A 42 -8.51 -17.36 -9.06
N TYR A 43 -8.11 -16.43 -8.20
CA TYR A 43 -8.63 -16.32 -6.83
C TYR A 43 -9.30 -14.98 -6.53
N ALA A 44 -9.03 -13.93 -7.32
CA ALA A 44 -9.58 -12.59 -7.12
C ALA A 44 -10.42 -12.12 -8.31
N ASP A 45 -11.51 -11.40 -8.04
CA ASP A 45 -12.31 -10.75 -9.08
C ASP A 45 -11.62 -9.45 -9.53
N PRO A 46 -11.20 -9.31 -10.81
CA PRO A 46 -10.61 -8.08 -11.32
C PRO A 46 -11.53 -6.86 -11.27
N LYS A 47 -12.81 -7.01 -10.94
CA LYS A 47 -13.76 -5.90 -10.71
C LYS A 47 -13.91 -5.49 -9.25
N GLN A 48 -13.31 -6.22 -8.30
CA GLN A 48 -13.39 -5.89 -6.89
C GLN A 48 -12.69 -4.56 -6.60
N MET A 49 -13.37 -3.65 -5.92
CA MET A 49 -12.87 -2.29 -5.75
C MET A 49 -11.89 -2.15 -4.59
N ASP A 50 -12.08 -2.92 -3.53
CA ASP A 50 -11.30 -2.83 -2.31
C ASP A 50 -10.61 -4.17 -2.05
N PHE A 51 -9.27 -4.18 -2.04
CA PHE A 51 -8.44 -5.34 -1.71
C PHE A 51 -7.71 -5.17 -0.36
N SER A 52 -8.06 -4.15 0.42
CA SER A 52 -7.35 -3.84 1.67
C SER A 52 -7.40 -5.01 2.67
N THR A 53 -8.52 -5.74 2.70
CA THR A 53 -8.71 -6.90 3.59
C THR A 53 -7.89 -8.10 3.14
N GLU A 54 -7.93 -8.43 1.86
CA GLU A 54 -7.15 -9.51 1.25
C GLU A 54 -5.66 -9.22 1.37
N TYR A 55 -5.25 -7.97 1.16
CA TYR A 55 -3.87 -7.55 1.32
C TYR A 55 -3.41 -7.70 2.77
N LYS A 56 -4.23 -7.26 3.71
CA LYS A 56 -3.95 -7.45 5.15
C LYS A 56 -3.82 -8.92 5.52
N GLN A 57 -4.69 -9.77 5.01
CA GLN A 57 -4.61 -11.23 5.22
C GLN A 57 -3.34 -11.82 4.59
N TRP A 58 -2.92 -11.34 3.42
CA TRP A 58 -1.66 -11.75 2.80
C TRP A 58 -0.45 -11.39 3.68
N LEU A 59 -0.41 -10.14 4.17
CA LEU A 59 0.66 -9.63 5.04
C LEU A 59 0.66 -10.28 6.43
N THR A 60 -0.49 -10.72 6.94
CA THR A 60 -0.63 -11.33 8.26
C THR A 60 -0.20 -12.80 8.22
N PRO A 61 0.77 -13.26 9.03
CA PRO A 61 1.17 -14.66 9.08
C PRO A 61 -0.02 -15.58 9.37
N ASP A 62 -0.10 -16.72 8.67
CA ASP A 62 -1.12 -17.74 8.97
C ASP A 62 -0.58 -18.83 9.91
N ALA A 63 -1.45 -19.76 10.35
CA ALA A 63 -1.10 -20.81 11.31
C ALA A 63 -0.03 -21.80 10.83
N SER A 64 0.33 -21.79 9.54
CA SER A 64 1.43 -22.59 9.00
C SER A 64 2.79 -21.91 9.13
N GLN A 65 2.81 -20.61 9.44
CA GLN A 65 4.02 -19.80 9.57
C GLN A 65 4.36 -19.59 11.05
N THR A 66 5.64 -19.64 11.42
CA THR A 66 6.12 -19.52 12.81
C THR A 66 6.49 -18.08 13.20
N TYR A 67 5.96 -17.09 12.48
CA TYR A 67 6.35 -15.69 12.64
C TYR A 67 5.82 -15.09 13.94
N LYS A 68 6.66 -14.35 14.65
CA LYS A 68 6.32 -13.71 15.92
C LYS A 68 5.86 -12.26 15.68
N ASP A 69 4.70 -11.90 16.23
CA ASP A 69 4.31 -10.50 16.38
C ASP A 69 5.09 -9.88 17.55
N ILE A 70 5.90 -8.86 17.24
CA ILE A 70 6.76 -8.18 18.22
C ILE A 70 6.25 -6.80 18.60
N THR A 71 5.06 -6.38 18.16
CA THR A 71 4.52 -5.02 18.40
C THR A 71 4.54 -4.62 19.87
N ASN A 72 4.05 -5.50 20.74
CA ASN A 72 4.01 -5.24 22.18
C ASN A 72 5.42 -5.19 22.81
N ASP A 73 6.38 -5.97 22.28
CA ASP A 73 7.77 -5.94 22.74
C ASP A 73 8.45 -4.63 22.34
N ILE A 74 8.24 -4.15 21.11
CA ILE A 74 8.71 -2.84 20.61
C ILE A 74 8.18 -1.70 21.50
N LEU A 75 6.88 -1.71 21.80
CA LEU A 75 6.26 -0.71 22.68
C LEU A 75 6.81 -0.75 24.11
N ARG A 76 6.87 -1.94 24.70
CA ARG A 76 7.35 -2.14 26.09
C ARG A 76 8.81 -1.73 26.26
N LYS A 77 9.64 -2.00 25.26
CA LYS A 77 11.08 -1.65 25.28
C LYS A 77 11.34 -0.19 24.87
N GLY A 78 10.32 0.53 24.42
CA GLY A 78 10.39 1.96 24.12
C GLY A 78 11.14 2.28 22.83
N TYR A 79 10.95 1.47 21.79
CA TYR A 79 11.52 1.75 20.48
C TYR A 79 10.85 2.96 19.82
N ASP A 80 11.65 3.72 19.08
CA ASP A 80 11.16 4.78 18.20
C ASP A 80 11.01 4.29 16.76
N PHE A 81 10.38 5.08 15.91
CA PHE A 81 10.16 4.73 14.50
C PHE A 81 10.82 5.76 13.60
N GLU A 82 11.59 5.30 12.62
CA GLU A 82 12.19 6.16 11.61
C GLU A 82 11.10 6.81 10.74
N ARG A 83 11.22 8.12 10.47
CA ARG A 83 10.22 8.87 9.69
C ARG A 83 10.01 8.35 8.26
N THR A 84 11.04 7.73 7.68
CA THR A 84 11.07 7.21 6.30
C THR A 84 10.13 6.01 6.11
N LEU A 85 9.74 5.37 7.21
CA LEU A 85 8.66 4.38 7.23
C LEU A 85 7.29 4.97 6.85
N PHE A 86 7.12 6.30 6.89
CA PHE A 86 5.80 6.92 6.75
C PHE A 86 5.76 8.05 5.71
N ASN A 87 6.86 8.31 5.01
CA ASN A 87 6.96 9.41 4.05
C ASN A 87 7.42 8.93 2.66
N SER A 88 7.55 9.84 1.70
CA SER A 88 8.00 9.53 0.33
C SER A 88 9.49 9.74 0.09
N GLU A 89 10.31 9.78 1.15
CA GLU A 89 11.76 9.72 1.00
C GLU A 89 12.18 8.33 0.51
N GLN A 90 13.02 8.31 -0.52
CA GLN A 90 13.64 7.10 -1.06
C GLN A 90 15.13 7.14 -0.80
N PHE A 91 15.68 6.00 -0.38
CA PHE A 91 17.11 5.87 -0.17
C PHE A 91 17.81 5.69 -1.52
N ILE A 92 18.85 6.49 -1.77
CA ILE A 92 19.66 6.39 -2.98
C ILE A 92 21.06 5.92 -2.61
N TYR A 93 21.47 4.80 -3.23
CA TYR A 93 22.86 4.37 -3.28
C TYR A 93 23.57 5.14 -4.40
N GLU A 94 24.71 5.73 -4.11
CA GLU A 94 25.62 6.23 -5.15
C GLU A 94 26.61 5.12 -5.55
N ASP A 95 27.05 5.15 -6.80
CA ASP A 95 27.79 4.07 -7.47
C ASP A 95 29.18 3.78 -6.87
N MET A 96 29.90 2.87 -7.54
CA MET A 96 31.19 2.30 -7.12
C MET A 96 32.32 3.33 -6.88
N ASP A 97 32.15 4.61 -7.22
CA ASP A 97 33.23 5.62 -7.18
C ASP A 97 33.26 6.52 -5.92
N GLY A 98 32.38 6.31 -4.92
CA GLY A 98 32.65 6.76 -3.55
C GLY A 98 31.68 7.79 -2.95
N ARG A 99 30.54 7.26 -2.48
CA ARG A 99 29.79 7.58 -1.24
C ARG A 99 29.30 9.02 -1.01
N VAL A 100 28.07 9.28 -1.45
CA VAL A 100 27.04 9.90 -0.59
C VAL A 100 25.76 9.05 -0.59
N CYS A 101 25.47 8.41 0.54
CA CYS A 101 24.18 7.77 0.78
C CYS A 101 23.22 8.82 1.34
N TYR A 102 22.07 9.05 0.70
CA TYR A 102 21.09 10.00 1.21
C TYR A 102 19.67 9.64 0.82
N TYR A 103 18.75 10.19 1.59
CA TYR A 103 17.32 10.15 1.31
C TYR A 103 16.96 11.31 0.37
N LYS A 104 16.36 10.99 -0.77
CA LYS A 104 15.82 11.97 -1.72
C LYS A 104 14.30 11.94 -1.67
N GLN A 105 13.68 13.11 -1.67
CA GLN A 105 12.23 13.22 -1.78
C GLN A 105 11.78 12.75 -3.17
N SER A 106 10.70 11.98 -3.19
CA SER A 106 10.13 11.38 -4.39
C SER A 106 8.60 11.33 -4.25
N SER A 107 7.92 10.79 -5.23
CA SER A 107 6.49 10.43 -5.16
C SER A 107 6.32 8.93 -5.41
N PHE A 108 5.36 8.32 -4.72
CA PHE A 108 4.85 7.00 -5.03
C PHE A 108 4.00 7.05 -6.29
N ASN A 109 3.91 5.91 -6.99
CA ASN A 109 3.08 5.74 -8.17
C ASN A 109 2.02 4.68 -7.92
N GLY A 110 0.90 4.78 -8.63
CA GLY A 110 -0.26 3.94 -8.38
C GLY A 110 -1.28 3.93 -9.50
N ILE A 111 -2.30 3.10 -9.28
CA ILE A 111 -3.49 2.97 -10.10
C ILE A 111 -4.71 3.51 -9.36
N LEU A 112 -5.60 4.17 -10.09
CA LEU A 112 -6.88 4.68 -9.61
C LEU A 112 -8.01 4.25 -10.54
N GLY A 113 -8.97 3.51 -9.98
CA GLY A 113 -10.15 2.99 -10.67
C GLY A 113 -9.86 1.84 -11.63
N ASP A 114 -10.92 1.29 -12.20
CA ASP A 114 -10.87 0.08 -13.06
C ASP A 114 -10.21 0.34 -14.42
N ASN A 115 -9.98 1.60 -14.78
CA ASN A 115 -9.26 1.99 -15.99
C ASN A 115 -7.75 2.17 -15.75
N TYR A 116 -7.26 1.87 -14.54
CA TYR A 116 -5.85 1.99 -14.17
C TYR A 116 -5.27 3.39 -14.42
N ALA A 117 -6.03 4.45 -14.13
CA ALA A 117 -5.49 5.80 -14.26
C ALA A 117 -4.29 5.99 -13.31
N ARG A 118 -3.18 6.58 -13.79
CA ARG A 118 -2.03 6.85 -12.92
C ARG A 118 -2.42 7.84 -11.83
N ILE A 119 -2.13 7.47 -10.58
CA ILE A 119 -2.13 8.35 -9.42
C ILE A 119 -0.71 8.45 -8.88
N GLU A 120 -0.32 9.64 -8.45
CA GLU A 120 0.94 9.88 -7.77
C GLU A 120 0.66 10.43 -6.37
N ILE A 121 1.40 9.95 -5.37
CA ILE A 121 1.24 10.37 -3.97
C ILE A 121 2.60 10.83 -3.44
N TYR A 122 2.65 12.08 -2.97
CA TYR A 122 3.78 12.63 -2.23
C TYR A 122 3.39 12.76 -0.76
N ILE A 123 4.19 12.21 0.15
CA ILE A 123 4.05 12.37 1.59
C ILE A 123 5.27 13.13 2.12
N ASN A 124 5.00 14.23 2.82
CA ASN A 124 6.01 15.14 3.35
C ASN A 124 6.92 14.43 4.38
N PRO A 125 8.25 14.70 4.39
CA PRO A 125 9.14 14.17 5.40
C PRO A 125 8.80 14.53 6.85
N GLN A 126 8.04 15.61 7.06
CA GLN A 126 7.53 15.99 8.38
C GLN A 126 6.41 15.05 8.81
N VAL A 127 6.76 14.08 9.66
CA VAL A 127 5.86 13.09 10.25
C VAL A 127 5.71 13.39 11.74
N GLU A 128 4.46 13.48 12.22
CA GLU A 128 4.16 13.71 13.63
C GLU A 128 3.66 12.41 14.27
N ARG A 129 4.36 11.91 15.28
CA ARG A 129 3.88 10.79 16.10
C ARG A 129 2.88 11.31 17.14
N THR A 130 1.62 10.92 17.00
CA THR A 130 0.53 11.43 17.85
C THR A 130 0.17 10.53 19.02
N ASP A 131 0.43 9.23 18.88
CA ASP A 131 0.42 8.28 19.98
C ASP A 131 1.51 7.21 19.76
N THR A 132 1.49 6.12 20.55
CA THR A 132 2.51 5.07 20.45
C THR A 132 2.60 4.38 19.09
N LEU A 133 1.53 4.30 18.30
CA LEU A 133 1.47 3.59 17.01
C LEU A 133 0.78 4.39 15.89
N THR A 134 0.37 5.63 16.14
CA THR A 134 -0.33 6.50 15.18
C THR A 134 0.52 7.68 14.77
N PHE A 135 0.69 7.83 13.45
CA PHE A 135 1.52 8.83 12.80
C PHE A 135 0.66 9.71 11.90
N LYS A 136 0.72 11.02 12.11
CA LYS A 136 0.12 12.01 11.23
C LYS A 136 1.10 12.42 10.15
N VAL A 137 0.57 12.52 8.94
CA VAL A 137 1.30 12.92 7.75
C VAL A 137 0.55 14.00 7.00
N THR A 138 1.28 14.77 6.22
CA THR A 138 0.71 15.70 5.22
C THR A 138 1.31 15.37 3.88
N GLY A 139 0.63 15.75 2.81
CA GLY A 139 1.12 15.45 1.47
C GLY A 139 0.22 15.96 0.38
N LYS A 140 0.49 15.48 -0.83
CA LYS A 140 -0.27 15.83 -2.03
C LYS A 140 -0.55 14.57 -2.84
N SER A 141 -1.75 14.50 -3.41
CA SER A 141 -2.12 13.53 -4.43
C SER A 141 -2.10 14.22 -5.80
N LYS A 142 -1.88 13.45 -6.86
CA LYS A 142 -1.96 13.94 -8.23
C LYS A 142 -2.57 12.91 -9.15
N VAL A 143 -3.57 13.35 -9.93
CA VAL A 143 -4.13 12.58 -11.04
C VAL A 143 -4.17 13.50 -12.26
N LYS A 144 -3.38 13.16 -13.28
CA LYS A 144 -3.14 14.03 -14.44
C LYS A 144 -2.60 15.40 -13.99
N LYS A 145 -3.40 16.47 -14.17
CA LYS A 145 -3.07 17.84 -13.76
C LYS A 145 -3.73 18.26 -12.44
N ASN A 146 -4.62 17.44 -11.89
CA ASN A 146 -5.29 17.76 -10.64
C ASN A 146 -4.38 17.38 -9.47
N ILE A 147 -4.02 18.34 -8.64
CA ILE A 147 -3.21 18.16 -7.45
C ILE A 147 -4.07 18.55 -6.25
N CYS A 148 -4.12 17.70 -5.23
CA CYS A 148 -4.85 17.98 -4.00
C CYS A 148 -3.95 17.78 -2.80
N ASP A 149 -4.02 18.70 -1.84
CA ASP A 149 -3.40 18.58 -0.53
C ASP A 149 -4.19 17.58 0.31
N PHE A 150 -3.50 16.83 1.17
CA PHE A 150 -4.15 15.97 2.14
C PHE A 150 -3.49 16.03 3.52
N THR A 151 -4.29 15.68 4.52
CA THR A 151 -3.83 15.28 5.85
C THR A 151 -4.14 13.81 6.05
N GLY A 152 -3.27 13.08 6.72
CA GLY A 152 -3.38 11.63 6.83
C GLY A 152 -2.98 11.09 8.18
N GLU A 153 -3.52 9.92 8.50
CA GLU A 153 -3.14 9.12 9.66
C GLU A 153 -2.75 7.72 9.19
N ILE A 154 -1.60 7.24 9.68
CA ILE A 154 -1.13 5.86 9.54
C ILE A 154 -1.06 5.26 10.93
N ARG A 155 -1.74 4.13 11.13
CA ARG A 155 -1.74 3.40 12.39
C ARG A 155 -1.11 2.04 12.21
N VAL A 156 -0.01 1.81 12.90
CA VAL A 156 0.66 0.51 13.00
C VAL A 156 -0.23 -0.42 13.81
N GLU A 157 -0.46 -1.63 13.29
CA GLU A 157 -1.20 -2.68 14.01
C GLU A 157 -0.31 -3.83 14.42
N HIS A 158 0.54 -4.28 13.50
CA HIS A 158 1.39 -5.44 13.70
C HIS A 158 2.79 -5.22 13.13
N ILE A 159 3.79 -5.78 13.80
CA ILE A 159 5.16 -5.90 13.32
C ILE A 159 5.55 -7.36 13.47
N TYR A 160 5.64 -8.07 12.35
CA TYR A 160 5.95 -9.50 12.32
C TYR A 160 7.42 -9.70 12.00
N ASN A 161 8.11 -10.49 12.82
CA ASN A 161 9.41 -11.08 12.45
C ASN A 161 9.15 -12.22 11.46
N ILE A 162 9.48 -11.99 10.19
CA ILE A 162 9.06 -12.88 9.11
C ILE A 162 10.21 -13.79 8.66
N TRP A 163 11.45 -13.32 8.54
CA TRP A 163 12.55 -14.16 8.05
C TRP A 163 13.84 -13.79 8.77
N GLU A 164 14.58 -14.79 9.25
CA GLU A 164 15.96 -14.62 9.68
C GLU A 164 16.85 -14.46 8.43
N ARG A 165 17.82 -13.54 8.45
CA ARG A 165 18.83 -13.43 7.39
C ARG A 165 19.90 -14.50 7.59
N ALA A 166 19.56 -15.75 7.28
CA ALA A 166 20.37 -16.92 7.61
C ALA A 166 21.78 -16.90 6.98
N ASP A 167 21.95 -16.24 5.84
CA ASP A 167 23.21 -16.22 5.08
C ASP A 167 24.17 -15.06 5.48
N ASP A 168 23.71 -14.11 6.30
CA ASP A 168 24.52 -13.01 6.83
C ASP A 168 24.14 -12.73 8.30
N PRO A 169 24.80 -13.42 9.27
CA PRO A 169 24.44 -13.34 10.68
C PRO A 169 24.72 -11.96 11.31
N ASP A 170 25.46 -11.09 10.63
CA ASP A 170 25.70 -9.70 11.08
C ASP A 170 24.60 -8.74 10.56
N CYS A 171 23.65 -9.24 9.76
CA CYS A 171 22.57 -8.46 9.16
C CYS A 171 21.25 -8.65 9.94
N PRO A 172 20.49 -7.57 10.25
CA PRO A 172 19.26 -7.69 11.01
C PRO A 172 18.18 -8.48 10.26
N ASP A 173 17.37 -9.24 11.01
CA ASP A 173 16.22 -9.98 10.48
C ASP A 173 15.27 -9.09 9.67
N TYR A 174 14.51 -9.72 8.76
CA TYR A 174 13.42 -9.07 8.04
C TYR A 174 12.16 -9.02 8.89
N TYR A 175 11.58 -7.83 8.97
CA TYR A 175 10.30 -7.59 9.59
C TYR A 175 9.31 -7.01 8.59
N LEU A 176 8.03 -7.28 8.83
CA LEU A 176 6.93 -6.73 8.07
C LEU A 176 6.01 -5.99 9.02
N MET A 177 5.88 -4.68 8.79
CA MET A 177 4.95 -3.83 9.51
C MET A 177 3.66 -3.67 8.71
N VAL A 178 2.55 -3.98 9.36
CA VAL A 178 1.19 -3.90 8.81
C VAL A 178 0.46 -2.77 9.50
N CYS A 179 -0.05 -1.84 8.68
CA CYS A 179 -0.73 -0.64 9.13
C CYS A 179 -2.10 -0.50 8.45
N ASN A 180 -2.99 0.28 9.06
CA ASN A 180 -4.10 0.90 8.33
C ASN A 180 -3.76 2.37 8.07
N TYR A 181 -4.34 2.95 7.02
CA TYR A 181 -4.21 4.38 6.75
C TYR A 181 -5.54 5.03 6.38
N ILE A 182 -5.64 6.33 6.63
CA ILE A 182 -6.70 7.20 6.12
C ILE A 182 -6.12 8.56 5.75
N PHE A 183 -6.17 8.93 4.47
CA PHE A 183 -5.72 10.25 3.98
C PHE A 183 -6.93 11.02 3.45
N LYS A 184 -7.13 12.24 3.94
CA LYS A 184 -8.26 13.10 3.59
C LYS A 184 -7.75 14.28 2.79
N GLU A 185 -8.15 14.36 1.53
CA GLU A 185 -7.86 15.52 0.70
C GLU A 185 -8.64 16.74 1.20
N ASP A 186 -8.13 17.95 0.93
CA ASP A 186 -8.80 19.20 1.26
C ASP A 186 -10.13 19.32 0.49
N GLU A 187 -11.26 19.28 1.19
CA GLU A 187 -12.60 19.36 0.62
C GLU A 187 -12.85 20.63 -0.21
N THR A 188 -12.04 21.68 -0.04
CA THR A 188 -12.16 22.93 -0.81
C THR A 188 -11.58 22.85 -2.22
N GLN A 189 -10.74 21.84 -2.50
CA GLN A 189 -10.10 21.64 -3.80
C GLN A 189 -11.01 20.85 -4.77
N TYR A 190 -10.72 20.94 -6.06
CA TYR A 190 -11.52 20.28 -7.09
C TYR A 190 -11.25 18.77 -7.13
N GLY A 191 -12.32 17.98 -7.26
CA GLY A 191 -12.21 16.54 -7.53
C GLY A 191 -11.67 15.73 -6.37
N THR A 192 -11.96 16.15 -5.13
CA THR A 192 -11.40 15.61 -3.90
C THR A 192 -12.21 14.46 -3.30
N GLY A 193 -11.55 13.72 -2.43
CA GLY A 193 -12.06 12.59 -1.70
C GLY A 193 -11.13 12.20 -0.55
N PHE A 194 -11.28 10.96 -0.10
CA PHE A 194 -10.38 10.38 0.89
C PHE A 194 -9.92 9.00 0.46
N PHE A 195 -8.70 8.67 0.85
CA PHE A 195 -8.09 7.36 0.68
C PHE A 195 -8.17 6.59 1.99
N ASN A 196 -8.41 5.29 1.93
CA ASN A 196 -8.27 4.41 3.07
C ASN A 196 -7.84 3.01 2.64
N GLY A 197 -7.24 2.25 3.55
CA GLY A 197 -6.86 0.88 3.28
C GLY A 197 -5.76 0.36 4.21
N THR A 198 -5.04 -0.63 3.70
CA THR A 198 -3.92 -1.29 4.38
C THR A 198 -2.60 -0.82 3.77
N TYR A 199 -1.64 -0.50 4.64
CA TYR A 199 -0.28 -0.17 4.28
C TYR A 199 0.67 -1.26 4.79
N GLY A 200 1.42 -1.89 3.89
CA GLY A 200 2.48 -2.84 4.20
C GLY A 200 3.85 -2.23 3.97
N VAL A 201 4.77 -2.40 4.92
CA VAL A 201 6.16 -1.96 4.79
C VAL A 201 7.14 -2.94 5.42
N TYR A 202 8.21 -3.23 4.68
CA TYR A 202 9.34 -4.00 5.21
C TYR A 202 10.24 -3.11 6.06
N CYS A 203 10.66 -3.63 7.21
CA CYS A 203 11.48 -2.91 8.17
C CYS A 203 12.50 -3.84 8.81
N HIS A 204 13.50 -3.22 9.44
CA HIS A 204 14.45 -3.91 10.32
C HIS A 204 14.44 -3.26 11.71
N ILE A 205 14.92 -3.99 12.71
CA ILE A 205 14.98 -3.53 14.10
C ILE A 205 16.43 -3.21 14.43
N ASP A 206 16.71 -1.92 14.64
CA ASP A 206 17.99 -1.44 15.17
C ASP A 206 17.93 -1.51 16.70
N GLU A 207 18.48 -2.58 17.26
CA GLU A 207 18.48 -2.81 18.71
C GLU A 207 19.38 -1.82 19.46
N ASP A 208 20.50 -1.40 18.84
CA ASP A 208 21.49 -0.51 19.46
C ASP A 208 20.91 0.90 19.68
N ASN A 209 20.24 1.44 18.67
CA ASN A 209 19.60 2.75 18.74
C ASN A 209 18.13 2.70 19.17
N LYS A 210 17.58 1.50 19.39
CA LYS A 210 16.17 1.23 19.69
C LYS A 210 15.23 1.87 18.68
N LYS A 211 15.42 1.56 17.40
CA LYS A 211 14.60 2.09 16.30
C LYS A 211 14.03 0.98 15.43
N VAL A 212 12.81 1.21 14.95
CA VAL A 212 12.26 0.52 13.78
C VAL A 212 12.66 1.35 12.58
N CYS A 213 13.38 0.76 11.64
CA CYS A 213 13.97 1.45 10.50
C CYS A 213 13.44 0.86 9.20
N LEU A 214 13.35 1.67 8.15
CA LEU A 214 12.97 1.17 6.83
C LEU A 214 13.99 0.12 6.37
N ASP A 215 13.51 -1.04 5.90
CA ASP A 215 14.40 -2.00 5.26
C ASP A 215 14.56 -1.63 3.79
N ILE A 216 15.73 -1.08 3.49
CA ILE A 216 16.12 -0.64 2.14
C ILE A 216 16.79 -1.76 1.35
N ASP A 217 17.17 -2.87 2.00
CA ASP A 217 17.84 -3.98 1.34
C ASP A 217 16.81 -4.87 0.64
N LEU A 218 17.03 -5.04 -0.64
CA LEU A 218 16.12 -5.73 -1.55
C LEU A 218 16.20 -7.26 -1.44
N GLY A 219 17.16 -7.80 -0.67
CA GLY A 219 17.28 -9.24 -0.44
C GLY A 219 17.36 -10.09 -1.72
N GLY A 220 17.74 -9.47 -2.85
CA GLY A 220 17.76 -10.11 -4.17
C GLY A 220 16.39 -10.44 -4.79
N GLY A 221 15.29 -9.90 -4.28
CA GLY A 221 13.95 -10.13 -4.82
C GLY A 221 13.57 -9.18 -5.97
N ASP A 222 13.01 -9.72 -7.05
CA ASP A 222 12.47 -8.92 -8.16
C ASP A 222 11.24 -8.09 -7.70
N GLY A 223 11.16 -6.82 -8.09
CA GLY A 223 9.93 -6.03 -8.02
C GLY A 223 9.85 -4.87 -7.01
N TYR A 224 10.91 -4.54 -6.26
CA TYR A 224 11.08 -3.28 -5.50
C TYR A 224 9.81 -2.77 -4.77
N ASN A 225 9.10 -3.64 -4.06
CA ASN A 225 7.74 -3.41 -3.54
C ASN A 225 7.70 -3.20 -2.01
N GLN A 226 8.75 -2.58 -1.46
CA GLN A 226 9.00 -2.46 -0.02
C GLN A 226 7.88 -1.73 0.73
N ARG A 227 7.21 -0.77 0.09
CA ARG A 227 6.11 0.02 0.67
C ARG A 227 4.91 0.03 -0.27
N ASN A 228 3.78 -0.50 0.17
CA ASN A 228 2.58 -0.59 -0.65
C ASN A 228 1.29 -0.30 0.13
N TYR A 229 0.44 0.52 -0.47
CA TYR A 229 -0.83 0.97 0.05
C TYR A 229 -1.95 0.42 -0.84
N VAL A 230 -2.81 -0.42 -0.25
CA VAL A 230 -3.90 -1.09 -0.96
C VAL A 230 -5.21 -0.71 -0.30
N GLY A 231 -6.09 -0.07 -1.08
CA GLY A 231 -7.45 0.20 -0.64
C GLY A 231 -8.25 0.98 -1.67
N THR A 232 -8.92 2.03 -1.22
CA THR A 232 -9.86 2.80 -2.06
C THR A 232 -9.64 4.30 -1.96
N TRP A 233 -10.15 5.00 -2.97
CA TRP A 233 -10.43 6.43 -2.91
C TRP A 233 -11.94 6.63 -3.04
N GLN A 234 -12.54 7.48 -2.21
CA GLN A 234 -13.95 7.82 -2.28
C GLN A 234 -14.16 9.33 -2.40
N SER A 235 -14.90 9.75 -3.42
CA SER A 235 -15.21 11.16 -3.66
C SER A 235 -16.10 11.75 -2.57
N TYR A 236 -15.76 12.93 -2.06
CA TYR A 236 -16.66 13.67 -1.15
C TYR A 236 -17.94 14.14 -1.86
N LYS A 237 -17.83 14.56 -3.13
CA LYS A 237 -18.94 15.14 -3.87
C LYS A 237 -19.97 14.12 -4.33
N THR A 238 -19.50 12.96 -4.81
CA THR A 238 -20.38 11.97 -5.46
C THR A 238 -20.54 10.69 -4.66
N ASN A 239 -19.76 10.49 -3.58
CA ASN A 239 -19.63 9.23 -2.86
C ASN A 239 -19.16 8.04 -3.73
N ALA A 240 -18.75 8.29 -4.97
CA ALA A 240 -18.22 7.26 -5.84
C ALA A 240 -16.87 6.77 -5.30
N THR A 241 -16.78 5.47 -5.10
CA THR A 241 -15.54 4.79 -4.70
C THR A 241 -14.77 4.36 -5.95
N LYS A 242 -13.45 4.24 -5.83
CA LYS A 242 -12.56 3.66 -6.84
C LYS A 242 -11.51 2.82 -6.13
N ARG A 243 -11.08 1.72 -6.77
CA ARG A 243 -9.84 1.04 -6.38
C ARG A 243 -8.70 2.05 -6.38
N CYS A 244 -7.87 2.05 -5.35
CA CYS A 244 -6.70 2.92 -5.27
C CYS A 244 -5.55 2.14 -4.66
N ILE A 245 -4.53 1.86 -5.46
CA ILE A 245 -3.35 1.11 -5.05
C ILE A 245 -2.13 1.89 -5.48
N TRP A 246 -1.21 2.15 -4.56
CA TRP A 246 0.00 2.91 -4.83
C TRP A 246 1.12 2.48 -3.91
N GLY A 247 2.35 2.74 -4.30
CA GLY A 247 3.50 2.30 -3.54
C GLY A 247 4.78 2.40 -4.33
N GLU A 248 5.73 1.55 -3.96
CA GLU A 248 7.01 1.42 -4.61
C GLU A 248 6.95 0.41 -5.73
N TYR A 249 7.30 0.90 -6.91
CA TYR A 249 7.57 0.15 -8.12
C TYR A 249 6.47 -0.85 -8.55
N ARG A 250 6.54 -2.13 -8.12
CA ARG A 250 5.56 -3.15 -8.50
C ARG A 250 4.39 -3.17 -7.52
N LEU A 251 3.19 -3.06 -8.06
CA LEU A 251 1.96 -2.90 -7.28
C LEU A 251 1.15 -4.21 -7.21
N PRO A 252 0.57 -4.55 -6.04
CA PRO A 252 -0.29 -5.72 -5.91
C PRO A 252 -1.68 -5.48 -6.53
N TYR A 253 -2.42 -6.56 -6.81
CA TYR A 253 -3.80 -6.54 -7.32
C TYR A 253 -3.99 -5.72 -8.62
N THR A 254 -2.97 -5.73 -9.47
CA THR A 254 -2.96 -5.06 -10.79
C THR A 254 -3.45 -5.95 -11.93
N PHE A 255 -3.64 -7.26 -11.72
CA PHE A 255 -4.17 -8.20 -12.72
C PHE A 255 -3.40 -8.13 -14.05
N ASP A 256 -4.09 -8.06 -15.20
CA ASP A 256 -3.47 -8.01 -16.53
C ASP A 256 -2.84 -6.66 -16.87
N PHE A 257 -2.86 -5.68 -15.94
CA PHE A 257 -2.17 -4.41 -16.09
C PHE A 257 -0.65 -4.58 -16.05
N ASP A 258 -0.15 -5.40 -15.13
CA ASP A 258 1.26 -5.76 -15.04
C ASP A 258 1.51 -7.14 -15.68
N ILE A 259 2.30 -7.16 -16.75
CA ILE A 259 2.69 -8.37 -17.49
C ILE A 259 4.20 -8.66 -17.34
N GLY A 260 4.85 -8.05 -16.36
CA GLY A 260 6.26 -8.27 -16.04
C GLY A 260 6.52 -9.61 -15.37
N ASP A 261 7.66 -10.22 -15.67
CA ASP A 261 8.12 -11.47 -15.02
C ASP A 261 9.07 -11.20 -13.83
N GLY A 262 9.69 -10.01 -13.79
CA GLY A 262 10.45 -9.52 -12.64
C GLY A 262 10.11 -8.05 -12.37
N GLU A 263 10.52 -7.19 -13.29
CA GLU A 263 10.22 -5.76 -13.32
C GLU A 263 8.77 -5.46 -13.77
N MET A 264 8.12 -4.42 -13.21
CA MET A 264 6.76 -4.06 -13.60
C MET A 264 6.72 -3.63 -15.07
N ARG A 265 5.85 -4.27 -15.85
CA ARG A 265 5.66 -3.94 -17.27
C ARG A 265 4.20 -3.72 -17.56
N ILE A 266 3.87 -2.48 -17.93
CA ILE A 266 2.50 -2.12 -18.26
C ILE A 266 2.09 -2.80 -19.55
N ASN A 267 0.96 -3.49 -19.51
CA ASN A 267 0.36 -4.10 -20.69
C ASN A 267 -0.07 -2.98 -21.66
N PRO A 268 0.37 -3.02 -22.94
CA PRO A 268 0.07 -1.99 -23.93
C PRO A 268 -1.41 -1.64 -24.07
N LYS A 269 -2.32 -2.55 -23.71
CA LYS A 269 -3.77 -2.32 -23.63
C LYS A 269 -4.16 -1.15 -22.72
N TYR A 270 -3.36 -0.86 -21.70
CA TYR A 270 -3.61 0.18 -20.69
C TYR A 270 -2.64 1.36 -20.79
N ASN A 271 -1.81 1.41 -21.85
CA ASN A 271 -0.89 2.52 -22.04
C ASN A 271 -1.64 3.85 -22.10
N SER A 272 -1.00 4.85 -21.51
CA SER A 272 -1.44 6.24 -21.49
C SER A 272 -0.21 7.14 -21.45
N PRO A 273 -0.31 8.41 -21.87
CA PRO A 273 0.80 9.35 -21.74
C PRO A 273 1.37 9.41 -20.32
N GLU A 274 0.52 9.28 -19.30
CA GLU A 274 0.94 9.27 -17.90
C GLU A 274 1.77 8.03 -17.53
N TRP A 275 1.46 6.86 -18.10
CA TRP A 275 2.21 5.62 -17.89
C TRP A 275 3.47 5.53 -18.74
N GLU A 276 3.45 6.09 -19.95
CA GLU A 276 4.66 6.28 -20.77
C GLU A 276 5.66 7.21 -20.08
N GLN A 277 5.17 8.31 -19.48
CA GLN A 277 5.98 9.19 -18.65
C GLN A 277 6.58 8.44 -17.45
N TRP A 278 5.80 7.63 -16.74
CA TRP A 278 6.31 6.84 -15.61
C TRP A 278 7.46 5.92 -16.04
N GLN A 279 7.29 5.25 -17.18
CA GLN A 279 8.30 4.35 -17.71
C GLN A 279 9.57 5.12 -18.11
N SER A 280 9.45 6.31 -18.68
CA SER A 280 10.59 7.21 -18.97
C SER A 280 11.32 7.63 -17.69
N GLU A 281 10.57 8.09 -16.67
CA GLU A 281 11.10 8.51 -15.37
C GLU A 281 11.82 7.37 -14.62
N PHE A 282 11.43 6.12 -14.87
CA PHE A 282 12.11 4.96 -14.29
C PHE A 282 13.50 4.74 -14.89
N PHE A 283 13.64 4.90 -16.21
CA PHE A 283 14.94 4.76 -16.89
C PHE A 283 15.80 6.01 -16.79
N ASN A 284 15.18 7.18 -16.63
CA ASN A 284 15.83 8.49 -16.53
C ASN A 284 15.31 9.24 -15.27
N PRO A 285 15.78 8.90 -14.06
CA PRO A 285 15.27 9.48 -12.81
C PRO A 285 15.37 11.01 -12.71
N GLU A 286 16.32 11.61 -13.41
CA GLU A 286 16.50 13.06 -13.58
C GLU A 286 15.34 13.74 -14.34
N GLU A 287 14.54 13.00 -15.12
CA GLU A 287 13.32 13.53 -15.75
C GLU A 287 12.16 13.67 -14.76
N LYS A 288 12.25 13.04 -13.58
CA LYS A 288 11.18 13.08 -12.59
C LYS A 288 11.05 14.48 -12.00
N ILE A 289 9.89 15.09 -12.23
CA ILE A 289 9.57 16.44 -11.77
C ILE A 289 9.01 16.39 -10.34
N SER A 290 9.56 17.21 -9.45
CA SER A 290 9.02 17.46 -8.10
C SER A 290 7.74 18.29 -8.12
N TRP A 291 6.67 17.79 -8.74
CA TRP A 291 5.40 18.52 -8.93
C TRP A 291 4.74 18.96 -7.61
N TRP A 292 5.13 18.37 -6.49
CA TRP A 292 4.69 18.77 -5.15
C TRP A 292 5.28 20.12 -4.69
N GLU A 293 6.41 20.56 -5.26
CA GLU A 293 7.10 21.81 -4.90
C GLU A 293 6.43 23.05 -5.53
N ASP A 294 5.87 22.93 -6.73
CA ASP A 294 5.39 24.07 -7.53
C ASP A 294 4.18 24.80 -6.92
N SER A 295 3.44 24.14 -6.04
CA SER A 295 2.29 24.75 -5.34
C SER A 295 2.68 25.70 -4.20
N LEU A 296 3.94 25.71 -3.76
CA LEU A 296 4.45 26.68 -2.77
C LEU A 296 4.69 28.07 -3.37
N LYS A 297 4.60 28.23 -4.70
CA LYS A 297 4.83 29.51 -5.40
C LYS A 297 3.54 30.24 -5.84
N GLY A 298 2.37 29.72 -5.50
CA GLY A 298 1.06 30.30 -5.84
C GLY A 298 0.59 31.42 -4.90
N GLY A 299 1.49 32.25 -4.38
CA GLY A 299 1.14 33.45 -3.63
C GLY A 299 1.02 34.66 -4.56
N LYS A 300 -0.22 35.03 -4.92
CA LYS A 300 -0.64 36.30 -5.54
C LYS A 300 0.30 36.92 -6.60
N GLN A 301 -0.14 36.89 -7.86
CA GLN A 301 -0.06 38.06 -8.74
C GLN A 301 -1.47 38.42 -9.21
#